data_AF-A0A8I1HUI5-F1
#
_entry.id   AF-A0A8I1HUI5-F1
#
_cell.length_a   1.000
_cell.length_b   1.000
_cell.length_c   1.000
_cell.angle_alpha   90.00
_cell.angle_beta   90.00
_cell.angle_gamma   90.00
#
_symmetry.space_group_name_H-M   'P 1'
#
loop_
_entity.id
_entity.type
_entity.pdbx_description
1 polymer ?
#
loop_
_entity_poly.entity_id
_entity_poly.type
_entity_poly.pdbx_seq_one_letter_code
_entity_poly.pdbx_strand_id
1 'polypeptide(L)'
;MAQIISATRTRSLGREGGKRARFLFQARELLDAARGYAAEGRFDQALEVAYQSALRTAGARVAASVVARRRRLPSSAWDRLALVGVEDKRWAESFKGYSRTRARVSSGLDEAPSEEYVYGLMQRAAQFLDESEAGTTFGTFAA
;
A
#
# COMPACT_ATOMS: atom_id res chain seq x y z
N MET A 1 24.32 26.63 34.10
CA MET A 1 24.37 25.47 33.17
C MET A 1 23.01 25.32 32.52
N ALA A 2 22.85 25.71 31.26
CA ALA A 2 21.58 25.66 30.55
C ALA A 2 21.40 24.30 29.85
N GLN A 3 20.41 23.52 30.28
CA GLN A 3 19.98 22.29 29.62
C GLN A 3 19.17 22.66 28.37
N ILE A 4 19.73 22.46 27.19
CA ILE A 4 19.04 22.63 25.91
C ILE A 4 18.30 21.32 25.61
N ILE A 5 17.01 21.26 25.97
CA ILE A 5 16.14 20.14 25.59
C ILE A 5 15.74 20.32 24.12
N SER A 6 16.30 19.49 23.26
CA SER A 6 15.99 19.49 21.82
C SER A 6 14.54 19.06 21.56
N ALA A 7 13.66 20.02 21.25
CA ALA A 7 12.23 19.81 20.98
C ALA A 7 11.90 19.28 19.56
N THR A 8 12.89 18.78 18.82
CA THR A 8 12.73 18.47 17.39
C THR A 8 12.23 17.05 17.09
N ARG A 9 12.06 16.19 18.10
CA ARG A 9 11.71 14.77 17.88
C ARG A 9 10.21 14.48 17.76
N THR A 10 9.34 15.35 18.27
CA THR A 10 7.90 15.08 18.40
C THR A 10 7.07 15.50 17.18
N ARG A 11 7.46 16.55 16.46
CA ARG A 11 6.67 17.05 15.30
C ARG A 11 6.71 16.13 14.07
N SER A 12 7.80 15.41 13.82
CA SER A 12 7.92 14.53 12.65
C SER A 12 7.08 13.26 12.79
N LEU A 13 7.03 12.66 13.99
CA LEU A 13 6.28 11.43 14.27
C LEU A 13 4.76 11.62 14.05
N GLY A 14 4.19 12.75 14.47
CA GLY A 14 2.77 13.06 14.23
C GLY A 14 2.44 13.24 12.74
N ARG A 15 3.35 13.82 11.94
CA ARG A 15 3.16 13.99 10.49
C ARG A 15 3.29 12.67 9.73
N GLU A 16 4.23 11.80 10.14
CA GLU A 16 4.40 10.45 9.61
C GLU A 16 3.16 9.59 9.88
N GLY A 17 2.61 9.65 11.10
CA GLY A 17 1.34 9.00 11.47
C GLY A 17 0.16 9.47 10.63
N GLY A 18 0.03 10.78 10.38
CA GLY A 18 -1.01 11.34 9.51
C GLY A 18 -0.90 10.89 8.05
N LYS A 19 0.34 10.79 7.51
CA LYS A 19 0.56 10.33 6.14
C LYS A 19 0.20 8.85 5.96
N ARG A 20 0.59 8.02 6.93
CA ARG A 20 0.23 6.59 6.97
C ARG A 20 -1.29 6.41 7.02
N ALA A 21 -1.97 7.07 7.95
CA ALA A 21 -3.42 6.98 8.11
C ALA A 21 -4.16 7.37 6.81
N ARG A 22 -3.73 8.45 6.14
CA ARG A 22 -4.29 8.86 4.85
C ARG A 22 -4.13 7.78 3.77
N PHE A 23 -2.98 7.13 3.71
CA PHE A 23 -2.77 6.06 2.73
C PHE A 23 -3.65 4.84 3.01
N LEU A 24 -3.79 4.43 4.27
CA LEU A 24 -4.67 3.31 4.64
C LEU A 24 -6.13 3.61 4.33
N PHE A 25 -6.61 4.81 4.67
CA PHE A 25 -7.95 5.25 4.30
C PHE A 25 -8.18 5.18 2.78
N GLN A 26 -7.25 5.70 1.98
CA GLN A 26 -7.34 5.62 0.52
C GLN A 26 -7.30 4.18 -0.01
N ALA A 27 -6.52 3.30 0.62
CA ALA A 27 -6.47 1.90 0.24
C ALA A 27 -7.80 1.19 0.47
N ARG A 28 -8.48 1.48 1.59
CA ARG A 28 -9.80 0.93 1.92
C ARG A 28 -10.84 1.38 0.89
N GLU A 29 -10.94 2.68 0.63
CA GLU A 29 -11.87 3.24 -0.37
C GLU A 29 -11.67 2.62 -1.77
N LEU A 30 -10.41 2.44 -2.19
CA LEU A 30 -10.09 1.82 -3.48
C LEU A 30 -10.46 0.33 -3.52
N LEU A 31 -10.32 -0.38 -2.42
CA LEU A 31 -10.71 -1.79 -2.34
C LEU A 31 -12.22 -1.96 -2.35
N ASP A 32 -12.96 -1.05 -1.71
CA ASP A 32 -14.42 -1.03 -1.75
C ASP A 32 -14.93 -0.67 -3.15
N ALA A 33 -14.29 0.28 -3.83
CA ALA A 33 -14.56 0.55 -5.24
C ALA A 33 -14.28 -0.67 -6.13
N ALA A 34 -13.18 -1.41 -5.88
CA ALA A 34 -12.86 -2.62 -6.64
C ALA A 34 -13.96 -3.69 -6.50
N ARG A 35 -14.51 -3.84 -5.30
CA ARG A 35 -15.65 -4.73 -5.03
C ARG A 35 -16.89 -4.28 -5.80
N GLY A 36 -17.18 -2.98 -5.84
CA GLY A 36 -18.26 -2.42 -6.65
C GLY A 36 -18.11 -2.73 -8.14
N TYR A 37 -16.95 -2.45 -8.72
CA TYR A 37 -16.71 -2.75 -10.14
C TYR A 37 -16.80 -4.25 -10.46
N ALA A 38 -16.27 -5.12 -9.59
CA ALA A 38 -16.36 -6.56 -9.80
C ALA A 38 -17.82 -7.06 -9.74
N ALA A 39 -18.62 -6.53 -8.81
CA ALA A 39 -20.04 -6.86 -8.73
C ALA A 39 -20.85 -6.42 -9.97
N GLU A 40 -20.39 -5.38 -10.68
CA GLU A 40 -20.91 -4.93 -11.96
C GLU A 40 -20.33 -5.67 -13.18
N GLY A 41 -19.42 -6.64 -12.97
CA GLY A 41 -18.72 -7.37 -14.05
C GLY A 41 -17.62 -6.56 -14.76
N ARG A 42 -17.24 -5.40 -14.21
CA ARG A 42 -16.25 -4.47 -14.79
C ARG A 42 -14.84 -4.82 -14.32
N PHE A 43 -14.36 -5.97 -14.76
CA PHE A 43 -13.13 -6.60 -14.25
C PHE A 43 -11.84 -5.86 -14.61
N ASP A 44 -11.82 -5.13 -15.72
CA ASP A 44 -10.73 -4.23 -16.10
C ASP A 44 -10.54 -3.11 -15.06
N GLN A 45 -11.63 -2.50 -14.61
CA GLN A 45 -11.61 -1.43 -13.62
C GLN A 45 -11.35 -1.98 -12.22
N ALA A 46 -11.97 -3.10 -11.87
CA ALA A 46 -11.71 -3.78 -10.60
C ALA A 46 -10.21 -4.14 -10.45
N LEU A 47 -9.58 -4.65 -11.51
CA LEU A 47 -8.13 -4.93 -11.55
C LEU A 47 -7.32 -3.66 -11.26
N GLU A 48 -7.65 -2.58 -11.95
CA GLU A 48 -6.97 -1.30 -11.82
C GLU A 48 -7.02 -0.76 -10.39
N VAL A 49 -8.23 -0.63 -9.83
CA VAL A 49 -8.39 -0.02 -8.50
C VAL A 49 -7.92 -0.93 -7.37
N ALA A 50 -8.02 -2.26 -7.51
CA ALA A 50 -7.42 -3.19 -6.56
C ALA A 50 -5.88 -3.06 -6.51
N TYR A 51 -5.24 -2.90 -7.67
CA TYR A 51 -3.80 -2.66 -7.74
C TYR A 51 -3.41 -1.32 -7.12
N GLN A 52 -4.22 -0.27 -7.34
CA GLN A 52 -4.00 1.03 -6.70
C GLN A 52 -4.17 0.96 -5.17
N SER A 53 -5.13 0.19 -4.66
CA SER A 53 -5.30 -0.07 -3.23
C SER A 53 -4.02 -0.66 -2.62
N ALA A 54 -3.43 -1.67 -3.28
CA ALA A 54 -2.18 -2.27 -2.86
C ALA A 54 -1.01 -1.26 -2.88
N LEU A 55 -0.92 -0.39 -3.89
CA LEU A 55 0.08 0.69 -3.94
C LEU A 55 -0.05 1.69 -2.79
N ARG A 56 -1.28 2.04 -2.40
CA ARG A 56 -1.53 2.92 -1.25
C ARG A 56 -1.12 2.25 0.05
N THR A 57 -1.44 0.97 0.20
CA THR A 57 -1.02 0.15 1.35
C THR A 57 0.52 0.09 1.45
N ALA A 58 1.22 -0.12 0.33
CA ALA A 58 2.67 -0.06 0.28
C ALA A 58 3.22 1.32 0.71
N GLY A 59 2.57 2.39 0.25
CA GLY A 59 2.88 3.76 0.67
C GLY A 59 2.71 3.97 2.18
N ALA A 60 1.69 3.37 2.79
CA ALA A 60 1.47 3.40 4.24
C ALA A 60 2.60 2.69 4.99
N ARG A 61 2.97 1.47 4.59
CA ARG A 61 4.08 0.72 5.23
C ARG A 61 5.40 1.45 5.11
N VAL A 62 5.72 2.00 3.92
CA VAL A 62 6.93 2.80 3.73
C VAL A 62 6.90 4.05 4.62
N ALA A 63 5.78 4.78 4.68
CA ALA A 63 5.62 5.99 5.49
C ALA A 63 5.77 5.72 7.01
N ALA A 64 5.45 4.52 7.47
CA ALA A 64 5.59 4.08 8.85
C ALA A 64 7.01 3.63 9.21
N SER A 65 7.90 3.47 8.22
CA SER A 65 9.21 2.84 8.39
C SER A 65 10.36 3.84 8.38
N VAL A 66 11.54 3.38 8.80
CA VAL A 66 12.80 4.14 8.68
C VAL A 66 13.15 4.48 7.23
N VAL A 67 12.61 3.75 6.24
CA VAL A 67 12.82 4.01 4.82
C VAL A 67 12.28 5.37 4.41
N ALA A 68 11.20 5.87 5.05
CA ALA A 68 10.62 7.19 4.78
C ALA A 68 11.62 8.34 4.94
N ARG A 69 12.65 8.16 5.76
CA ARG A 69 13.66 9.19 6.08
C ARG A 69 14.91 9.12 5.20
N ARG A 70 15.00 8.15 4.29
CA ARG A 70 16.18 7.99 3.41
C ARG A 70 16.24 9.12 2.38
N ARG A 71 17.44 9.69 2.21
CA ARG A 71 17.71 10.77 1.24
C ARG A 71 17.52 10.37 -0.22
N ARG A 72 17.81 9.11 -0.56
CA ARG A 72 17.69 8.55 -1.90
C ARG A 72 16.81 7.31 -1.84
N LEU A 73 15.74 7.32 -2.63
CA LEU A 73 14.78 6.23 -2.73
C LEU A 73 14.58 5.86 -4.20
N PRO A 74 14.34 4.57 -4.50
CA PRO A 74 13.85 4.15 -5.81
C PRO A 74 12.61 4.94 -6.23
N SER A 75 12.30 5.01 -7.53
CA SER A 75 11.06 5.64 -8.01
C SER A 75 9.83 4.75 -7.76
N SER A 76 9.99 3.44 -7.95
CA SER A 76 8.96 2.43 -7.76
C SER A 76 8.53 2.29 -6.30
N ALA A 77 7.21 2.29 -6.07
CA ALA A 77 6.62 2.03 -4.75
C ALA A 77 6.98 0.63 -4.22
N TRP A 78 7.02 -0.38 -5.09
CA TRP A 78 7.38 -1.75 -4.71
C TRP A 78 8.85 -1.87 -4.33
N ASP A 79 9.74 -1.17 -5.04
CA ASP A 79 11.16 -1.17 -4.69
C ASP A 79 11.42 -0.41 -3.37
N ARG A 80 10.63 0.63 -3.07
CA ARG A 80 10.66 1.26 -1.75
C ARG A 80 10.16 0.32 -0.66
N LEU A 81 9.08 -0.39 -0.92
CA LEU A 81 8.50 -1.35 0.03
C LEU A 81 9.49 -2.48 0.36
N ALA A 82 10.18 -3.01 -0.66
CA ALA A 82 11.19 -4.06 -0.49
C ALA A 82 12.39 -3.66 0.41
N LEU A 83 12.58 -2.37 0.68
CA LEU A 83 13.62 -1.87 1.59
C LEU A 83 13.17 -1.84 3.06
N VAL A 84 11.87 -2.03 3.34
CA VAL A 84 11.31 -1.94 4.70
C VAL A 84 11.66 -3.17 5.52
N GLY A 85 11.45 -4.36 4.95
CA GLY A 85 11.67 -5.64 5.64
C GLY A 85 11.49 -6.85 4.74
N VAL A 86 11.78 -8.04 5.29
CA VAL A 86 11.67 -9.32 4.56
C VAL A 86 10.24 -9.60 4.13
N GLU A 87 9.27 -9.36 5.02
CA GLU A 87 7.85 -9.55 4.72
C GLU A 87 7.37 -8.56 3.66
N ASP A 88 7.73 -7.28 3.79
CA ASP A 88 7.39 -6.23 2.82
C ASP A 88 7.96 -6.52 1.43
N LYS A 89 9.17 -7.10 1.37
CA LYS A 89 9.75 -7.59 0.12
C LYS A 89 8.91 -8.69 -0.51
N ARG A 90 8.36 -9.63 0.27
CA ARG A 90 7.47 -10.68 -0.26
C ARG A 90 6.20 -10.07 -0.86
N TRP A 91 5.60 -9.10 -0.17
CA TRP A 91 4.46 -8.35 -0.70
C TRP A 91 4.81 -7.61 -2.00
N ALA A 92 5.93 -6.90 -2.03
CA ALA A 92 6.41 -6.19 -3.21
C ALA A 92 6.55 -7.12 -4.43
N GLU A 93 7.20 -8.27 -4.26
CA GLU A 93 7.37 -9.24 -5.35
C GLU A 93 6.04 -9.87 -5.79
N SER A 94 5.12 -10.16 -4.85
CA SER A 94 3.79 -10.65 -5.19
C SER A 94 3.00 -9.66 -6.06
N PHE A 95 3.07 -8.36 -5.78
CA PHE A 95 2.30 -7.37 -6.55
C PHE A 95 2.98 -6.96 -7.85
N LYS A 96 4.32 -7.00 -7.95
CA LYS A 96 5.04 -6.71 -9.21
C LYS A 96 4.53 -7.57 -10.38
N GLY A 97 4.15 -8.82 -10.12
CA GLY A 97 3.59 -9.74 -11.12
C GLY A 97 2.32 -9.24 -11.81
N TYR A 98 1.52 -8.38 -11.14
CA TYR A 98 0.27 -7.84 -11.70
C TYR A 98 0.49 -6.56 -12.54
N SER A 99 1.65 -5.90 -12.41
CA SER A 99 1.89 -4.59 -13.02
C SER A 99 1.79 -4.61 -14.54
N ARG A 100 2.33 -5.66 -15.18
CA ARG A 100 2.33 -5.78 -16.64
C ARG A 100 0.93 -6.01 -17.19
N THR A 101 0.19 -6.94 -16.59
CA THR A 101 -1.20 -7.25 -16.97
C THR A 101 -2.07 -6.01 -16.84
N ARG A 102 -2.05 -5.35 -15.67
CA ARG A 102 -2.80 -4.10 -15.45
C ARG A 102 -2.45 -3.02 -16.48
N ALA A 103 -1.17 -2.84 -16.82
CA ALA A 103 -0.77 -1.83 -17.80
C ALA A 103 -1.33 -2.12 -19.20
N ARG A 104 -1.29 -3.39 -19.65
CA ARG A 104 -1.81 -3.80 -20.96
C ARG A 104 -3.33 -3.68 -21.04
N VAL A 105 -4.04 -4.12 -20.00
CA VAL A 105 -5.50 -3.96 -19.89
C VAL A 105 -5.88 -2.48 -19.90
N SER A 106 -5.22 -1.64 -19.09
CA SER A 106 -5.52 -0.19 -19.02
C SER A 106 -5.23 0.58 -20.32
N SER A 107 -4.41 0.02 -21.20
CA SER A 107 -4.10 0.60 -22.52
C SER A 107 -4.93 -0.02 -23.65
N GLY A 108 -5.85 -0.93 -23.34
CA GLY A 108 -6.66 -1.65 -24.32
C GLY A 108 -5.87 -2.62 -25.19
N LEU A 109 -4.63 -2.97 -24.79
CA LEU A 109 -3.79 -3.93 -25.52
C LEU A 109 -4.18 -5.38 -25.25
N ASP A 110 -4.76 -5.64 -24.07
CA ASP A 110 -5.33 -6.94 -23.68
C ASP A 110 -6.76 -6.73 -23.19
N GLU A 111 -7.60 -7.74 -23.34
CA GLU A 111 -8.92 -7.80 -22.71
C GLU A 111 -8.83 -7.95 -21.19
N ALA A 112 -9.94 -7.70 -20.50
CA ALA A 112 -10.03 -7.91 -19.06
C ALA A 112 -9.64 -9.37 -18.69
N PRO A 113 -8.78 -9.58 -17.68
CA PRO A 113 -8.46 -10.92 -17.21
C PRO A 113 -9.70 -11.64 -16.66
N SER A 114 -9.58 -12.95 -16.46
CA SER A 114 -10.65 -13.73 -15.84
C SER A 114 -11.04 -13.17 -14.47
N GLU A 115 -12.31 -13.37 -14.10
CA GLU A 115 -12.86 -13.02 -12.79
C GLU A 115 -11.99 -13.59 -11.64
N GLU A 116 -11.56 -14.85 -11.75
CA GLU A 116 -10.67 -15.50 -10.78
C GLU A 116 -9.35 -14.75 -10.59
N TYR A 117 -8.75 -14.26 -11.68
CA TYR A 117 -7.50 -13.50 -11.62
C TYR A 117 -7.68 -12.17 -10.87
N VAL A 118 -8.78 -11.47 -11.15
CA VAL A 118 -9.10 -10.18 -10.53
C VAL A 118 -9.46 -10.35 -9.06
N TYR A 119 -10.28 -11.34 -8.70
CA TYR A 119 -10.56 -11.64 -7.30
C TYR A 119 -9.31 -12.09 -6.55
N GLY A 120 -8.42 -12.85 -7.18
CA GLY A 120 -7.12 -13.21 -6.59
C GLY A 120 -6.29 -11.97 -6.23
N LEU A 121 -6.26 -10.96 -7.10
CA LEU A 121 -5.61 -9.68 -6.77
C LEU A 121 -6.32 -8.95 -5.63
N MET A 122 -7.65 -8.86 -5.69
CA MET A 122 -8.45 -8.19 -4.66
C MET A 122 -8.27 -8.83 -3.29
N GLN A 123 -8.25 -10.15 -3.20
CA GLN A 123 -8.00 -10.89 -1.97
C GLN A 123 -6.60 -10.60 -1.42
N ARG A 124 -5.57 -10.60 -2.27
CA ARG A 124 -4.21 -10.24 -1.85
C ARG A 124 -4.12 -8.78 -1.37
N ALA A 125 -4.78 -7.85 -2.07
CA ALA A 125 -4.83 -6.45 -1.66
C ALA A 125 -5.53 -6.28 -0.31
N ALA A 126 -6.63 -7.01 -0.08
CA ALA A 126 -7.33 -7.05 1.19
C ALA A 126 -6.44 -7.56 2.33
N GLN A 127 -5.80 -8.73 2.14
CA GLN A 127 -4.88 -9.28 3.12
C GLN A 127 -3.74 -8.31 3.46
N PHE A 128 -3.12 -7.72 2.44
CA PHE A 128 -2.03 -6.78 2.63
C PHE A 128 -2.48 -5.53 3.41
N LEU A 129 -3.68 -5.02 3.12
CA LEU A 129 -4.28 -3.90 3.84
C LEU A 129 -4.57 -4.25 5.29
N ASP A 130 -5.23 -5.38 5.53
CA ASP A 130 -5.61 -5.82 6.88
C ASP A 130 -4.36 -6.08 7.76
N GLU A 131 -3.32 -6.71 7.23
CA GLU A 131 -2.04 -6.85 7.94
C GLU A 131 -1.39 -5.48 8.23
N SER A 132 -1.47 -4.56 7.27
CA SER A 132 -0.92 -3.21 7.44
C SER A 132 -1.67 -2.42 8.50
N GLU A 133 -2.98 -2.60 8.62
CA GLU A 133 -3.80 -2.00 9.66
C GLU A 133 -3.56 -2.66 11.02
N ALA A 134 -3.45 -4.00 11.08
CA ALA A 134 -3.20 -4.75 12.31
C ALA A 134 -1.83 -4.44 12.95
N GLY A 135 -0.81 -4.15 12.14
CA GLY A 135 0.48 -3.65 12.62
C GLY A 135 0.39 -2.34 13.42
N THR A 136 -0.73 -1.60 13.34
CA THR A 136 -1.02 -0.43 14.19
C THR A 136 -1.39 -0.83 15.62
N THR A 137 -2.10 -1.95 15.77
CA THR A 137 -2.78 -2.33 17.02
C THR A 137 -1.77 -2.79 18.07
N PHE A 138 -0.76 -3.58 17.69
CA PHE A 138 0.26 -4.06 18.63
C PHE A 138 1.21 -2.97 19.16
N GLY A 139 1.37 -1.86 18.43
CA GLY A 139 2.17 -0.72 18.89
C GLY A 139 1.44 0.22 19.84
N THR A 140 0.12 0.13 19.96
CA THR A 140 -0.71 1.07 20.73
C THR A 140 -0.98 0.60 22.17
N PHE A 141 -0.82 -0.70 22.47
CA PHE A 141 -1.02 -1.26 23.81
C PHE A 141 0.23 -1.26 24.71
N ALA A 142 1.33 -0.62 24.27
CA ALA A 142 2.60 -0.59 24.99
C ALA A 142 3.00 0.81 25.51
N ALA A 143 2.04 1.73 25.66
CA ALA A 143 2.26 3.08 26.19
C ALA A 143 1.65 3.25 27.59
#